data_AF-A0A0H3ZUC3-F1
#
_entry.id   AF-A0A0H3ZUC3-F1
#
_cell.length_a   1.000
_cell.length_b   1.000
_cell.length_c   1.000
_cell.angle_alpha   90.00
_cell.angle_beta   90.00
_cell.angle_gamma   90.00
#
_symmetry.space_group_name_H-M   'P 1'
#
loop_
_entity.id
_entity.type
_entity.pdbx_description
1 polymer ?
#
loop_
_entity_poly.entity_id
_entity_poly.type
_entity_poly.pdbx_seq_one_letter_code
_entity_poly.pdbx_strand_id
1 'polypeptide(L)' 'MFSTEPKEFEYCENLYKQGHSLERAIEQTSRHFYGKDIDAFNQAIGASA' A
#
# COMPACT_ATOMS: atom_id res chain seq x y z
N MET A 1 -13.13 -3.85 8.51
CA MET A 1 -12.67 -3.75 7.12
C MET A 1 -12.86 -2.30 6.71
N PHE A 2 -11.82 -1.47 6.87
CA PHE A 2 -11.92 0.00 6.86
C PHE A 2 -11.34 0.66 5.59
N SER A 3 -10.99 -0.12 4.54
CA SER A 3 -10.61 0.44 3.25
C SER A 3 -11.81 1.05 2.54
N THR A 4 -11.69 2.31 2.15
CA THR A 4 -12.66 3.01 1.29
C THR A 4 -12.37 2.82 -0.21
N GLU A 5 -11.20 2.27 -0.56
CA GLU A 5 -10.81 1.96 -1.93
C GLU A 5 -11.43 0.64 -2.40
N PRO A 6 -12.21 0.65 -3.50
CA PRO A 6 -12.73 -0.58 -4.06
C PRO A 6 -11.54 -1.45 -4.51
N LYS A 7 -11.44 -2.65 -3.91
CA LYS A 7 -10.46 -3.73 -4.17
C LYS A 7 -9.17 -3.72 -3.35
N GLU A 8 -8.95 -2.76 -2.45
CA GLU A 8 -7.74 -2.76 -1.60
C GLU A 8 -7.69 -4.00 -0.70
N PHE A 9 -8.82 -4.33 -0.05
CA PHE A 9 -8.94 -5.52 0.77
C PHE A 9 -8.74 -6.81 -0.04
N GLU A 10 -9.39 -6.93 -1.19
CA GLU A 10 -9.29 -8.13 -2.04
C GLU A 10 -7.86 -8.36 -2.53
N TYR A 11 -7.16 -7.27 -2.91
CA TYR A 11 -5.77 -7.33 -3.30
C TYR A 11 -4.86 -7.81 -2.16
N CYS A 12 -5.03 -7.24 -0.96
CA CYS A 12 -4.27 -7.65 0.23
C CYS A 12 -4.56 -9.10 0.62
N GLU A 13 -5.83 -9.50 0.59
CA GLU A 13 -6.26 -10.87 0.90
C GLU A 13 -5.65 -11.88 -0.10
N ASN A 14 -5.57 -11.54 -1.38
CA ASN A 14 -4.95 -12.38 -2.40
C ASN A 14 -3.45 -12.55 -2.17
N LEU A 15 -2.72 -11.49 -1.80
CA LEU A 15 -1.30 -11.58 -1.45
C LEU A 15 -1.08 -12.47 -0.23
N TYR A 16 -1.90 -12.31 0.80
CA TYR A 16 -1.82 -13.17 1.98
C TYR A 16 -2.10 -14.64 1.64
N LYS A 17 -3.13 -14.92 0.82
CA LYS A 17 -3.44 -16.28 0.31
C LYS A 17 -2.32 -16.89 -0.53
N GLN A 18 -1.50 -16.07 -1.19
CA GLN A 18 -0.31 -16.51 -1.93
C GLN A 18 0.90 -16.83 -1.03
N GLY A 19 0.76 -16.68 0.29
CA GLY A 19 1.80 -17.01 1.27
C GLY A 19 2.70 -15.84 1.65
N HIS A 20 2.37 -14.61 1.22
CA HIS A 20 3.05 -13.42 1.74
C HIS A 20 2.69 -13.23 3.22
N SER A 21 3.65 -12.75 4.02
CA SER A 21 3.35 -12.30 5.38
C SER A 21 2.35 -11.14 5.33
N LEU A 22 1.53 -11.01 6.38
CA LEU A 22 0.53 -9.95 6.47
C LEU A 22 1.17 -8.56 6.33
N GLU A 23 2.31 -8.32 6.98
CA GLU A 23 3.06 -7.06 6.87
C GLU A 23 3.47 -6.75 5.43
N ARG A 24 4.00 -7.75 4.70
CA ARG A 24 4.39 -7.59 3.30
C ARG A 24 3.18 -7.37 2.39
N ALA A 25 2.08 -8.07 2.64
CA ALA A 25 0.84 -7.89 1.89
C ALA A 25 0.29 -6.46 2.08
N ILE A 26 0.34 -5.93 3.30
CA ILE A 26 -0.04 -4.54 3.61
C ILE A 26 0.86 -3.55 2.87
N GLU A 27 2.18 -3.69 2.96
CA GLU A 27 3.13 -2.80 2.28
C GLU A 27 2.90 -2.77 0.76
N GLN A 28 2.77 -3.95 0.13
CA GLN A 28 2.53 -4.06 -1.30
C GLN A 28 1.18 -3.48 -1.71
N THR A 29 0.15 -3.67 -0.87
CA THR A 29 -1.17 -3.07 -1.07
C THR A 29 -1.08 -1.55 -1.03
N SER A 30 -0.45 -0.97 0.01
CA SER A 30 -0.27 0.48 0.12
C SER A 30 0.52 1.05 -1.06
N ARG A 31 1.58 0.38 -1.51
CA ARG A 31 2.35 0.78 -2.70
C ARG A 31 1.55 0.67 -4.01
N HIS A 32 0.66 -0.32 -4.13
CA HIS A 32 -0.17 -0.51 -5.33
C HIS A 32 -1.19 0.63 -5.51
N PHE A 33 -1.89 1.01 -4.44
CA PHE A 33 -2.96 2.01 -4.49
C PHE A 33 -2.45 3.45 -4.29
N TYR A 34 -1.47 3.65 -3.40
CA TYR A 34 -1.00 4.98 -3.01
C TYR A 34 0.46 5.27 -3.39
N GLY A 35 1.11 4.42 -4.19
CA GLY A 35 2.55 4.55 -4.48
C GLY A 35 2.95 5.94 -5.00
N LYS A 36 2.14 6.54 -5.87
CA LYS A 36 2.38 7.89 -6.40
C LYS A 36 2.29 8.96 -5.32
N ASP A 37 1.29 8.87 -4.44
CA ASP A 37 1.08 9.84 -3.36
C ASP A 37 2.16 9.71 -2.28
N ILE A 38 2.57 8.48 -1.98
CA ILE A 38 3.70 8.17 -1.10
C ILE A 38 4.99 8.78 -1.67
N ASP A 39 5.26 8.61 -2.96
CA ASP A 39 6.46 9.14 -3.58
C ASP A 39 6.44 10.68 -3.65
N ALA A 40 5.29 11.28 -3.98
CA ALA A 40 5.11 12.73 -3.96
C ALA A 40 5.29 13.32 -2.55
N PHE A 41 4.71 12.66 -1.54
CA PHE A 41 4.89 13.05 -0.14
C PHE A 41 6.36 12.96 0.27
N ASN A 42 7.03 11.83 -0.01
CA ASN A 42 8.44 11.62 0.30
C ASN A 42 9.35 12.65 -0.40
N GLN A 43 9.04 13.02 -1.65
CA GLN A 43 9.75 14.07 -2.36
C GLN A 43 9.55 15.43 -1.69
N ALA A 44 8.33 15.77 -1.28
CA ALA A 44 8.04 17.06 -0.64
C ALA A 44 8.74 17.21 0.72
N ILE A 45 8.74 16.15 1.55
CA ILE A 45 9.43 16.16 2.84
C ILE A 45 10.96 16.05 2.69
N GLY A 46 11.43 15.31 1.68
CA GLY A 46 12.87 15.12 1.41
C GLY A 46 13.52 16.33 0.76
N ALA A 47 12.78 17.11 -0.04
CA ALA A 47 13.23 18.40 -0.56
C ALA A 47 13.22 19.53 0.48
N SER A 48 12.71 19.25 1.68
CA SER A 48 12.65 20.18 2.82
C SER A 48 13.76 19.94 3.85
N ALA A 49 14.77 19.11 3.53
CA ALA A 49 15.92 18.76 4.37
C ALA A 49 17.23 19.36 3.85
#